data_AF-A0A1S1BNS3-F1
#
_entry.id   AF-A0A1S1BNS3-F1
#
_cell.length_a   1.000
_cell.length_b   1.000
_cell.length_c   1.000
_cell.angle_alpha   90.00
_cell.angle_beta   90.00
_cell.angle_gamma   90.00
#
_symmetry.space_group_name_H-M   'P 1'
#
loop_
_entity.id
_entity.type
_entity.pdbx_description
1 polymer ?
#
loop_
_entity_poly.entity_id
_entity_poly.type
_entity_poly.pdbx_seq_one_letter_code
_entity_poly.pdbx_strand_id
1 'polypeptide(L)'
;MAKKKIAIAANLLLLIWFSLDMFGVKIGDKYLVEGALKEDGMFMIISIIVFLIFLYTDKIGKTIQLGWFLLQFLAHEWYTIFGKGLMGSVEGKVAYFEDCIQFINIPGRYVPDLWHIVLHVLIIIAFFATLRMPNEHQEVSSK
;
A
#
# COMPACT_ATOMS: atom_id res chain seq x y z
N MET A 1 -15.19 19.67 -2.93
CA MET A 1 -13.76 19.95 -3.20
C MET A 1 -12.77 19.50 -2.12
N ALA A 2 -12.90 19.88 -0.84
CA ALA A 2 -11.89 19.52 0.19
C ALA A 2 -11.64 18.01 0.35
N LYS A 3 -12.71 17.19 0.35
CA LYS A 3 -12.60 15.72 0.46
C LYS A 3 -11.82 15.08 -0.71
N LYS A 4 -12.01 15.58 -1.94
CA LYS A 4 -11.26 15.12 -3.14
C LYS A 4 -9.77 15.44 -3.00
N LYS A 5 -9.42 16.65 -2.56
CA LYS A 5 -8.03 17.05 -2.29
C LYS A 5 -7.38 16.17 -1.20
N ILE A 6 -8.10 15.88 -0.10
CA ILE A 6 -7.62 14.99 0.97
C ILE A 6 -7.37 13.58 0.43
N ALA A 7 -8.30 13.04 -0.36
CA ALA A 7 -8.13 11.72 -0.98
C ALA A 7 -6.90 11.69 -1.90
N ILE A 8 -6.73 12.70 -2.76
CA ILE A 8 -5.55 12.82 -3.63
C ILE A 8 -4.27 12.88 -2.81
N ALA A 9 -4.21 13.73 -1.78
CA ALA A 9 -3.03 13.86 -0.93
C ALA A 9 -2.68 12.55 -0.19
N ALA A 10 -3.68 11.84 0.34
CA ALA A 10 -3.48 10.56 1.01
C ALA A 10 -2.96 9.48 0.05
N ASN A 11 -3.52 9.39 -1.16
CA ASN A 11 -3.06 8.45 -2.19
C ASN A 11 -1.65 8.79 -2.69
N LEU A 12 -1.33 10.08 -2.85
CA LEU A 12 0.00 10.53 -3.24
C LEU A 12 1.03 10.21 -2.16
N LEU A 13 0.71 10.45 -0.89
CA LEU A 13 1.58 10.11 0.23
C LEU A 13 1.86 8.61 0.31
N LEU A 14 0.81 7.78 0.12
CA LEU A 14 0.98 6.34 0.04
C LEU A 14 1.89 5.93 -1.12
N LEU A 15 1.71 6.53 -2.31
CA LEU A 15 2.53 6.22 -3.48
C LEU A 15 4.01 6.59 -3.26
N ILE A 16 4.27 7.73 -2.63
CA ILE A 16 5.62 8.17 -2.25
C ILE A 16 6.22 7.21 -1.22
N TRP A 17 5.46 6.78 -0.22
CA TRP A 17 5.96 5.83 0.77
C TRP A 17 6.31 4.49 0.12
N PHE A 18 5.44 3.99 -0.76
CA PHE A 18 5.65 2.76 -1.49
C PHE A 18 6.87 2.85 -2.43
N SER A 19 7.22 4.03 -2.95
CA SER A 19 8.38 4.16 -3.84
C SER A 19 9.73 4.08 -3.17
N LEU A 20 9.78 4.24 -1.85
CA LEU A 20 11.02 4.08 -1.09
C LEU A 20 11.54 2.64 -1.14
N ASP A 21 10.64 1.66 -1.21
CA ASP A 21 10.96 0.24 -1.32
C ASP A 21 11.64 -0.13 -2.65
N MET A 22 11.46 0.68 -3.71
CA MET A 22 12.17 0.45 -4.97
C MET A 22 13.68 0.62 -4.86
N PHE A 23 14.14 1.45 -3.90
CA PHE A 23 15.54 1.79 -3.75
C PHE A 23 16.14 1.28 -2.44
N GLY A 24 15.29 0.95 -1.47
CA GLY A 24 15.69 0.63 -0.11
C GLY A 24 16.02 1.89 0.69
N VAL A 25 15.72 1.86 1.98
CA VAL A 25 16.01 2.96 2.91
C VAL A 25 16.64 2.37 4.17
N LYS A 26 17.75 2.96 4.61
CA LYS A 26 18.42 2.62 5.88
C LYS A 26 18.19 3.69 6.93
N ILE A 27 18.12 3.26 8.19
CA ILE A 27 18.16 4.11 9.37
C ILE A 27 19.28 3.59 10.28
N GLY A 28 20.39 4.33 10.33
CA GLY A 28 21.62 3.87 10.98
C GLY A 28 22.16 2.63 10.28
N ASP A 29 22.41 1.57 11.03
CA ASP A 29 22.97 0.32 10.52
C ASP A 29 21.92 -0.68 10.02
N LYS A 30 20.62 -0.37 10.18
CA LYS A 30 19.51 -1.26 9.82
C LYS A 30 18.74 -0.78 8.60
N TYR A 31 18.15 -1.71 7.87
CA TYR A 31 17.18 -1.38 6.82
C TYR A 31 15.83 -1.05 7.44
N LEU A 32 15.28 0.12 7.08
CA LEU A 32 13.86 0.40 7.24
C LEU A 32 13.08 -0.45 6.22
N VAL A 33 13.57 -0.51 4.98
CA VAL A 33 13.09 -1.37 3.90
C VAL A 33 14.26 -1.70 2.97
N GLU A 34 14.36 -2.93 2.51
CA GLU A 34 15.33 -3.32 1.49
C GLU A 34 14.88 -2.89 0.09
N GLY A 35 15.79 -2.84 -0.87
CA GLY A 35 15.43 -2.49 -2.25
C GLY A 35 14.82 -3.68 -2.97
N ALA A 36 13.56 -3.55 -3.41
CA ALA A 36 12.78 -4.61 -4.05
C ALA A 36 12.37 -4.28 -5.51
N LEU A 37 13.16 -3.49 -6.25
CA LEU A 37 12.76 -3.04 -7.59
C LEU A 37 12.43 -4.18 -8.57
N LYS A 38 13.14 -5.32 -8.49
CA LYS A 38 12.92 -6.44 -9.43
C LYS A 38 11.66 -7.23 -9.07
N GLU A 39 11.37 -7.31 -7.80
CA GLU A 39 10.28 -8.07 -7.21
C GLU A 39 8.98 -7.26 -7.28
N ASP A 40 9.02 -5.99 -6.86
CA ASP A 40 7.85 -5.15 -6.65
C ASP A 40 7.69 -4.00 -7.65
N GLY A 41 8.66 -3.81 -8.56
CA GLY A 41 8.63 -2.76 -9.58
C GLY A 41 7.39 -2.79 -10.47
N MET A 42 6.85 -3.99 -10.77
CA MET A 42 5.60 -4.10 -11.52
C MET A 42 4.40 -3.55 -10.71
N PHE A 43 4.34 -3.81 -9.41
CA PHE A 43 3.29 -3.28 -8.53
C PHE A 43 3.40 -1.77 -8.38
N MET A 44 4.61 -1.21 -8.39
CA MET A 44 4.83 0.25 -8.45
C MET A 44 4.21 0.85 -9.72
N ILE A 45 4.52 0.29 -10.89
CA ILE A 45 3.98 0.78 -12.18
C ILE A 45 2.45 0.72 -12.18
N ILE A 46 1.86 -0.39 -11.73
CA ILE A 46 0.41 -0.53 -11.63
C ILE A 46 -0.17 0.53 -10.68
N SER A 47 0.45 0.75 -9.52
CA SER A 47 0.02 1.75 -8.54
C SER A 47 0.02 3.17 -9.11
N ILE A 48 1.04 3.52 -9.92
CA ILE A 48 1.09 4.80 -10.64
C ILE A 48 -0.06 4.90 -11.64
N ILE A 49 -0.29 3.88 -12.46
CA ILE A 49 -1.36 3.88 -13.47
C ILE A 49 -2.74 4.02 -12.81
N VAL A 50 -3.00 3.25 -11.75
CA VAL A 50 -4.26 3.30 -10.99
C VAL A 50 -4.45 4.69 -10.38
N PHE A 51 -3.40 5.29 -9.81
CA PHE A 51 -3.45 6.65 -9.29
C PHE A 51 -3.74 7.69 -10.38
N LEU A 52 -3.12 7.57 -11.57
CA LEU A 52 -3.41 8.47 -12.70
C LEU A 52 -4.86 8.33 -13.16
N ILE A 53 -5.39 7.12 -13.29
CA ILE A 53 -6.80 6.89 -13.62
C ILE A 53 -7.71 7.53 -12.55
N PHE A 54 -7.34 7.42 -11.28
CA PHE A 54 -8.05 8.07 -10.17
C PHE A 54 -8.04 9.60 -10.26
N LEU A 55 -6.96 10.23 -10.76
CA LEU A 55 -6.90 11.68 -10.94
C LEU A 55 -7.82 12.18 -12.07
N TYR A 56 -7.90 11.44 -13.17
CA TYR A 56 -8.58 11.89 -14.39
C TYR A 56 -10.00 11.36 -14.58
N THR A 57 -10.44 10.41 -13.74
CA THR A 57 -11.77 9.81 -13.87
C THR A 57 -12.48 9.80 -12.51
N ASP A 58 -13.76 10.18 -12.49
CA ASP A 58 -14.49 10.34 -11.23
C ASP A 58 -14.88 9.00 -10.60
N LYS A 59 -16.06 8.46 -10.97
CA LYS A 59 -16.60 7.24 -10.33
C LYS A 59 -15.78 6.00 -10.67
N ILE A 60 -15.30 5.89 -11.91
CA ILE A 60 -14.54 4.75 -12.40
C ILE A 60 -13.18 4.69 -11.69
N GLY A 61 -12.44 5.80 -11.68
CA GLY A 61 -11.14 5.88 -11.01
C GLY A 61 -11.23 5.65 -9.52
N LYS A 62 -12.25 6.20 -8.85
CA LYS A 62 -12.54 5.88 -7.45
C LYS A 62 -12.73 4.37 -7.24
N THR A 63 -13.48 3.71 -8.11
CA THR A 63 -13.80 2.27 -7.97
C THR A 63 -12.56 1.41 -8.20
N ILE A 64 -11.76 1.73 -9.22
CA ILE A 64 -10.49 1.05 -9.51
C ILE A 64 -9.51 1.24 -8.35
N GLN A 65 -9.36 2.45 -7.82
CA GLN A 65 -8.50 2.73 -6.67
C GLN A 65 -8.92 1.92 -5.43
N LEU A 66 -10.23 1.85 -5.15
CA LEU A 66 -10.75 1.05 -4.03
C LEU A 66 -10.52 -0.45 -4.22
N GLY A 67 -10.69 -0.97 -5.44
CA GLY A 67 -10.37 -2.36 -5.77
C GLY A 67 -8.88 -2.67 -5.64
N TRP A 68 -8.02 -1.73 -6.05
CA TRP A 68 -6.57 -1.85 -5.90
C TRP A 68 -6.14 -1.94 -4.44
N PHE A 69 -6.73 -1.14 -3.54
CA PHE A 69 -6.46 -1.26 -2.10
C PHE A 69 -6.79 -2.63 -1.52
N LEU A 70 -7.92 -3.22 -1.91
CA LEU A 70 -8.30 -4.54 -1.45
C LEU A 70 -7.26 -5.59 -1.89
N LEU A 71 -6.79 -5.50 -3.14
CA LEU A 71 -5.77 -6.39 -3.65
C LEU A 71 -4.42 -6.19 -2.95
N GLN A 72 -3.99 -4.93 -2.75
CA GLN A 72 -2.76 -4.61 -2.01
C GLN A 72 -2.81 -5.15 -0.57
N PHE A 73 -3.91 -4.93 0.14
CA PHE A 73 -4.12 -5.42 1.51
C PHE A 73 -4.09 -6.95 1.56
N LEU A 74 -4.82 -7.62 0.67
CA LEU A 74 -4.80 -9.08 0.58
C LEU A 74 -3.40 -9.62 0.24
N ALA A 75 -2.67 -8.98 -0.67
CA ALA A 75 -1.33 -9.41 -1.04
C ALA A 75 -0.31 -9.33 0.11
N HIS A 76 -0.51 -8.46 1.10
CA HIS A 76 0.43 -8.31 2.22
C HIS A 76 -0.05 -8.98 3.51
N GLU A 77 -1.32 -8.83 3.88
CA GLU A 77 -1.87 -9.35 5.15
C GLU A 77 -2.24 -10.82 5.11
N TRP A 78 -2.50 -11.39 3.92
CA TRP A 78 -2.80 -12.81 3.79
C TRP A 78 -1.67 -13.70 4.34
N TYR A 79 -0.43 -13.27 4.16
CA TYR A 79 0.75 -13.96 4.69
C TYR A 79 0.77 -13.95 6.23
N THR A 80 0.44 -12.81 6.83
CA THR A 80 0.44 -12.60 8.29
C THR A 80 -0.71 -13.33 8.99
N ILE A 81 -1.88 -13.37 8.35
CA ILE A 81 -3.12 -13.94 8.91
C ILE A 81 -3.18 -15.45 8.72
N PHE A 82 -2.84 -15.95 7.53
CA PHE A 82 -3.03 -17.37 7.19
C PHE A 82 -1.76 -18.20 7.23
N GLY A 83 -0.57 -17.58 7.41
CA GLY A 83 0.71 -18.30 7.46
C GLY A 83 1.00 -19.11 6.20
N LYS A 84 0.37 -18.76 5.07
CA LYS A 84 0.54 -19.39 3.75
C LYS A 84 0.70 -18.30 2.72
N GLY A 85 1.74 -18.40 1.89
CA GLY A 85 2.01 -17.42 0.86
C GLY A 85 1.08 -17.57 -0.34
N LEU A 86 0.53 -16.45 -0.81
CA LEU A 86 -0.18 -16.40 -2.10
C LEU A 86 0.80 -16.30 -3.29
N MET A 87 2.02 -15.78 -3.04
CA MET A 87 3.20 -15.71 -3.90
C MET A 87 4.47 -16.02 -3.08
N GLY A 88 5.13 -17.16 -3.30
CA GLY A 88 6.38 -17.54 -2.61
C GLY A 88 6.21 -18.29 -1.27
N SER A 89 7.32 -18.78 -0.71
CA SER A 89 7.35 -19.55 0.55
C SER A 89 7.48 -18.65 1.79
N VAL A 90 7.06 -19.18 2.93
CA VAL A 90 7.15 -18.47 4.22
C VAL A 90 8.60 -18.33 4.67
N GLU A 91 9.44 -19.35 4.47
CA GLU A 91 10.86 -19.30 4.84
C GLU A 91 11.62 -18.23 4.05
N GLY A 92 11.31 -18.06 2.75
CA GLY A 92 11.95 -17.05 1.91
C GLY A 92 11.65 -15.62 2.38
N LYS A 93 10.43 -15.35 2.84
CA LYS A 93 10.08 -14.05 3.42
C LYS A 93 10.76 -13.82 4.77
N VAL A 94 10.81 -14.81 5.64
CA VAL A 94 11.47 -14.67 6.97
C VAL A 94 12.94 -14.31 6.82
N ALA A 95 13.66 -14.96 5.90
CA ALA A 95 15.06 -14.66 5.62
C ALA A 95 15.25 -13.27 4.98
N TYR A 96 14.35 -12.86 4.08
CA TYR A 96 14.41 -11.55 3.42
C TYR A 96 14.23 -10.37 4.40
N PHE A 97 13.48 -10.58 5.49
CA PHE A 97 13.18 -9.52 6.46
C PHE A 97 14.01 -9.60 7.76
N GLU A 98 15.01 -10.48 7.84
CA GLU A 98 15.79 -10.72 9.07
C GLU A 98 16.57 -9.47 9.53
N ASP A 99 17.07 -8.67 8.58
CA ASP A 99 17.87 -7.46 8.85
C ASP A 99 17.04 -6.16 8.95
N CYS A 100 15.71 -6.24 8.82
CA CYS A 100 14.81 -5.09 8.91
C CYS A 100 14.46 -4.72 10.36
N ILE A 101 13.98 -3.48 10.59
CA ILE A 101 13.49 -3.06 11.91
C ILE A 101 12.17 -3.78 12.24
N GLN A 102 12.28 -4.90 12.95
CA GLN A 102 11.16 -5.67 13.48
C GLN A 102 10.81 -5.21 14.90
N PHE A 103 9.52 -5.05 15.20
CA PHE A 103 9.05 -4.79 16.57
C PHE A 103 8.99 -6.06 17.42
N ILE A 104 8.67 -7.21 16.82
CA ILE A 104 8.53 -8.51 17.47
C ILE A 104 9.04 -9.57 16.48
N ASN A 105 9.93 -10.46 16.93
CA ASN A 105 10.38 -11.61 16.15
C ASN A 105 9.74 -12.88 16.75
N ILE A 106 8.95 -13.60 15.94
CA ILE A 106 8.33 -14.88 16.32
C ILE A 106 8.88 -15.96 15.38
N PRO A 107 9.60 -16.97 15.90
CA PRO A 107 10.12 -18.05 15.08
C PRO A 107 9.01 -18.74 14.26
N GLY A 108 9.21 -18.81 12.94
CA GLY A 108 8.28 -19.47 12.02
C GLY A 108 7.04 -18.66 11.62
N ARG A 109 6.94 -17.37 12.00
CA ARG A 109 5.84 -16.49 11.59
C ARG A 109 6.35 -15.18 11.02
N TYR A 110 5.80 -14.78 9.88
CA TYR A 110 6.04 -13.45 9.33
C TYR A 110 5.38 -12.39 10.22
N VAL A 111 6.20 -11.48 10.76
CA VAL A 111 5.75 -10.26 11.45
C VAL A 111 6.18 -9.08 10.58
N PRO A 112 5.24 -8.22 10.14
CA PRO A 112 5.58 -7.06 9.32
C PRO A 112 6.61 -6.16 10.02
N ASP A 113 7.63 -5.72 9.29
CA ASP A 113 8.58 -4.72 9.78
C ASP A 113 7.92 -3.34 9.93
N LEU A 114 8.65 -2.39 10.52
CA LEU A 114 8.16 -1.02 10.72
C LEU A 114 7.69 -0.37 9.41
N TRP A 115 8.37 -0.63 8.28
CA TRP A 115 7.98 -0.05 6.99
C TRP A 115 6.63 -0.57 6.53
N HIS A 116 6.39 -1.88 6.63
CA HIS A 116 5.12 -2.50 6.27
C HIS A 116 3.99 -2.01 7.18
N ILE A 117 4.24 -1.85 8.49
CA ILE A 117 3.24 -1.29 9.42
C ILE A 117 2.81 0.11 8.98
N VAL A 118 3.76 0.98 8.62
CA VAL A 118 3.44 2.33 8.13
C VAL A 118 2.71 2.25 6.78
N LEU A 119 3.13 1.36 5.88
CA LEU A 119 2.44 1.12 4.61
C LEU A 119 0.97 0.74 4.83
N HIS A 120 0.68 -0.19 5.74
CA HIS A 120 -0.68 -0.60 6.08
C HIS A 120 -1.52 0.55 6.63
N VAL A 121 -0.96 1.37 7.52
CA VAL A 121 -1.65 2.56 8.06
C VAL A 121 -1.97 3.54 6.93
N LEU A 122 -1.03 3.80 6.01
CA LEU A 122 -1.25 4.68 4.87
C LEU A 122 -2.30 4.14 3.90
N ILE A 123 -2.32 2.83 3.64
CA ILE A 123 -3.37 2.15 2.85
C ILE A 123 -4.74 2.40 3.47
N ILE A 124 -4.88 2.20 4.79
CA ILE A 124 -6.15 2.40 5.50
C ILE A 124 -6.61 3.86 5.42
N ILE A 125 -5.70 4.82 5.65
CA ILE A 125 -6.02 6.25 5.56
C ILE A 125 -6.45 6.61 4.14
N ALA A 126 -5.71 6.18 3.13
CA ALA A 126 -6.01 6.47 1.73
C ALA A 126 -7.33 5.83 1.27
N PHE A 127 -7.62 4.60 1.71
CA PHE A 127 -8.88 3.91 1.47
C PHE A 127 -10.07 4.70 2.03
N PHE A 128 -10.01 5.08 3.32
CA PHE A 128 -11.08 5.83 3.96
C PHE A 128 -11.24 7.26 3.41
N ALA A 129 -10.14 7.91 3.02
CA ALA A 129 -10.19 9.21 2.35
C ALA A 129 -10.87 9.09 0.97
N THR A 130 -10.53 8.06 0.21
CA THR A 130 -11.11 7.76 -1.11
C THR A 130 -12.60 7.41 -1.00
N LEU A 131 -13.01 6.60 -0.01
CA LEU A 131 -14.42 6.29 0.26
C LEU A 131 -15.25 7.55 0.50
N ARG A 132 -14.73 8.48 1.30
CA ARG A 132 -15.40 9.75 1.66
C ARG A 132 -15.44 10.78 0.53
N MET A 133 -14.74 10.55 -0.58
CA MET A 133 -14.83 11.41 -1.76
C MET A 133 -16.23 11.32 -2.38
N PRO A 134 -16.95 12.44 -2.57
CA PRO A 134 -18.25 12.43 -3.24
C PRO A 134 -18.10 12.08 -4.73
N ASN A 135 -19.12 11.42 -5.29
CA ASN A 135 -19.22 11.23 -6.74
C ASN A 135 -19.81 12.51 -7.35
N GLU A 136 -19.18 13.10 -8.36
CA GLU A 136 -19.60 14.41 -8.92
C GLU A 136 -21.06 14.42 -9.43
N HIS A 137 -21.63 13.27 -9.79
CA HIS A 137 -23.03 13.15 -10.22
C HIS A 137 -24.11 13.23 -9.12
N GLN A 138 -23.76 13.31 -7.83
CA GLN A 138 -24.77 13.43 -6.76
C GLN A 138 -25.10 14.87 -6.34
N GLU A 139 -24.38 15.88 -6.86
CA GLU A 139 -24.69 17.29 -6.52
C GLU A 139 -25.88 17.89 -7.30
N VAL A 140 -26.35 17.23 -8.38
CA VAL A 140 -27.43 17.79 -9.22
C VAL A 140 -28.84 17.34 -8.79
N SER A 141 -28.99 16.33 -7.93
CA SER A 141 -30.31 15.78 -7.55
C SER A 141 -30.84 16.26 -6.18
N SER A 142 -30.22 17.27 -5.55
CA SER A 142 -30.64 17.75 -4.21
C SER A 142 -30.90 19.26 -4.13
N LYS A 143 -31.30 19.88 -5.24
CA LYS A 143 -31.82 21.25 -5.24
C LYS A 143 -33.15 21.32 -5.98
#